data_AF-A0A6J0AC37-F1
#
_entry.id   AF-A0A6J0AC37-F1
#
_cell.length_a   1.000
_cell.length_b   1.000
_cell.length_c   1.000
_cell.angle_alpha   90.00
_cell.angle_beta   90.00
_cell.angle_gamma   90.00
#
_symmetry.space_group_name_H-M   'P 1'
#
loop_
_entity.id
_entity.type
_entity.pdbx_description
1 polymer ?
#
loop_
_entity_poly.entity_id
_entity_poly.type
_entity_poly.pdbx_seq_one_letter_code
_entity_poly.pdbx_strand_id
1 'polypeptide(L)'
;ACAECGKTYATSSNLSRHKQTHRSLDSQLARKCPTCGKAYVSMPALAMHVLTHNLRHKCGVCGKAFSRPWLLQGHMRSHTGEKPFGCAHCGKAFADRSNLRAHMQTHSAFKHYRCRQCDKSFALKSYLHKHCEAACVK
;
A
#
# COMPACT_ATOMS: atom_id res chain seq x y z
N ALA A 1 11.10 -16.68 -20.29
CA ALA A 1 10.13 -15.59 -20.51
C ALA A 1 8.71 -16.14 -20.37
N CYS A 2 7.71 -15.29 -20.13
CA CYS A 2 6.31 -15.67 -20.18
C CYS A 2 5.83 -15.73 -21.62
N ALA A 3 5.25 -16.86 -22.04
CA ALA A 3 4.75 -17.04 -23.39
C ALA A 3 3.51 -16.19 -23.69
N GLU A 4 2.71 -15.86 -22.67
CA GLU A 4 1.43 -15.15 -22.85
C GLU A 4 1.59 -13.64 -22.93
N CYS A 5 2.60 -13.05 -22.27
CA CYS A 5 2.79 -11.59 -22.26
C CYS A 5 4.24 -11.14 -22.51
N GLY A 6 5.12 -12.05 -22.89
CA GLY A 6 6.51 -11.75 -23.25
C GLY A 6 7.44 -11.34 -22.10
N LYS A 7 6.96 -11.20 -20.86
CA LYS A 7 7.78 -10.71 -19.73
C LYS A 7 8.90 -11.69 -19.37
N THR A 8 10.12 -11.18 -19.20
CA THR A 8 11.30 -11.95 -18.83
C THR A 8 11.51 -11.93 -17.31
N TYR A 9 11.98 -13.05 -16.76
CA TYR A 9 12.17 -13.23 -15.32
C TYR A 9 13.52 -13.90 -15.08
N ALA A 10 14.24 -13.43 -14.06
CA ALA A 10 15.58 -13.91 -13.72
C ALA A 10 15.61 -15.35 -13.16
N THR A 11 14.51 -15.85 -12.61
CA THR A 11 14.41 -17.20 -12.03
C THR A 11 13.12 -17.91 -12.44
N SER A 12 13.18 -19.24 -12.48
CA SER A 12 12.03 -20.10 -12.77
C SER A 12 10.89 -19.93 -11.76
N SER A 13 11.20 -19.76 -10.47
CA SER A 13 10.21 -19.50 -9.41
C SER A 13 9.43 -18.19 -9.64
N ASN A 14 10.13 -17.14 -10.10
CA ASN A 14 9.51 -15.86 -10.41
C ASN A 14 8.63 -15.93 -11.65
N LEU A 15 9.07 -16.66 -12.68
CA LEU A 15 8.26 -16.94 -13.85
C LEU A 15 7.02 -17.77 -13.49
N SER A 16 7.15 -18.78 -12.64
CA SER A 16 6.02 -19.60 -12.17
C SER A 16 5.01 -18.79 -11.37
N ARG A 17 5.46 -17.91 -10.48
CA ARG A 17 4.58 -16.97 -9.75
C ARG A 17 3.89 -15.99 -10.70
N HIS A 18 4.60 -15.53 -11.73
CA HIS A 18 4.02 -14.66 -12.74
C HIS A 18 3.01 -15.38 -13.64
N LYS A 19 3.24 -16.65 -14.01
CA LYS A 19 2.26 -17.43 -14.79
C LYS A 19 0.91 -17.56 -14.08
N GLN A 20 0.88 -17.47 -12.74
CA GLN A 20 -0.39 -17.41 -11.98
C GLN A 20 -1.18 -16.12 -12.24
N THR A 21 -0.56 -15.04 -12.73
CA THR A 21 -1.24 -13.76 -13.00
C THR A 21 -2.01 -13.74 -14.31
N HIS A 22 -1.77 -14.70 -15.20
CA HIS A 22 -2.46 -14.79 -16.50
C HIS A 22 -3.60 -15.80 -16.53
N ARG A 23 -3.83 -16.56 -15.46
CA ARG A 23 -4.96 -17.48 -15.39
C ARG A 23 -6.26 -16.68 -15.50
N SER A 24 -6.94 -16.83 -16.64
CA SER A 24 -8.35 -16.49 -16.83
C SER A 24 -9.21 -17.23 -15.80
N LEU A 25 -10.36 -16.62 -15.50
CA LEU A 25 -11.35 -16.89 -14.45
C LEU A 25 -12.05 -18.27 -14.55
N ASP A 26 -11.32 -19.36 -14.72
CA ASP A 26 -11.93 -20.67 -14.48
C ASP A 26 -12.17 -20.82 -12.97
N SER A 27 -13.45 -20.83 -12.64
CA SER A 27 -14.06 -20.69 -11.31
C SER A 27 -13.64 -21.71 -10.25
N GLN A 28 -12.66 -22.58 -10.55
CA GLN A 28 -12.25 -23.72 -9.74
C GLN A 28 -11.03 -23.43 -8.84
N LEU A 29 -10.27 -22.34 -9.05
CA LEU A 29 -9.14 -21.97 -8.18
C LEU A 29 -9.29 -20.61 -7.46
N ALA A 30 -10.23 -19.77 -7.89
CA ALA A 30 -10.53 -18.52 -7.23
C ALA A 30 -11.32 -18.80 -5.94
N ARG A 31 -10.72 -18.47 -4.79
CA ARG A 31 -11.43 -18.63 -3.51
C ARG A 31 -12.36 -17.46 -3.30
N LYS A 32 -13.64 -17.77 -3.14
CA LYS A 32 -14.70 -16.79 -2.88
C LYS A 32 -14.72 -16.45 -1.39
N CYS A 33 -14.96 -15.19 -1.09
CA CYS A 33 -15.22 -14.75 0.27
C CYS A 33 -16.53 -15.36 0.77
N PRO A 34 -16.54 -16.05 1.92
CA PRO A 34 -17.77 -16.65 2.44
C PRO A 34 -18.82 -15.62 2.86
N THR A 35 -18.42 -14.38 3.13
CA THR A 35 -19.35 -13.31 3.58
C THR A 35 -20.00 -12.57 2.43
N CYS A 36 -19.31 -12.36 1.30
CA CYS A 36 -19.79 -11.49 0.23
C CYS A 36 -19.61 -12.05 -1.18
N GLY A 37 -19.10 -13.27 -1.34
CA GLY A 37 -18.94 -13.95 -2.62
C GLY A 37 -17.81 -13.43 -3.52
N LYS A 38 -17.13 -12.32 -3.16
CA LYS A 38 -16.03 -11.76 -3.95
C LYS A 38 -14.90 -12.78 -4.14
N ALA A 39 -14.42 -12.92 -5.37
CA ALA A 39 -13.41 -13.89 -5.74
C ALA A 39 -11.99 -13.31 -5.65
N TYR A 40 -11.06 -14.09 -5.11
CA TYR A 40 -9.66 -13.71 -4.96
C TYR A 40 -8.74 -14.79 -5.52
N VAL A 41 -7.74 -14.35 -6.27
CA VAL A 41 -6.70 -15.23 -6.86
C VAL A 41 -5.64 -15.65 -5.85
N SER A 42 -5.52 -14.94 -4.72
CA SER A 42 -4.49 -15.14 -3.70
C SER A 42 -5.12 -15.33 -2.32
N MET A 43 -4.60 -16.30 -1.56
CA MET A 43 -5.03 -16.54 -0.18
C MET A 43 -4.74 -15.40 0.77
N PRO A 44 -3.54 -14.78 0.76
CA PRO A 44 -3.29 -13.57 1.55
C PRO A 44 -4.26 -12.43 1.20
N ALA A 45 -4.62 -12.26 -0.07
CA ALA A 45 -5.56 -11.23 -0.51
C ALA A 45 -6.98 -11.51 0.01
N LEU A 46 -7.45 -12.76 -0.06
CA LEU A 46 -8.72 -13.16 0.53
C LEU A 46 -8.74 -12.97 2.05
N ALA A 47 -7.68 -13.41 2.74
CA ALA A 47 -7.57 -13.28 4.19
C ALA A 47 -7.61 -11.81 4.62
N MET A 48 -6.87 -10.93 3.92
CA MET A 48 -6.92 -9.49 4.16
C MET A 48 -8.30 -8.89 3.84
N HIS A 49 -8.98 -9.38 2.81
CA HIS A 49 -10.34 -8.95 2.52
C HIS A 49 -11.34 -9.36 3.60
N VAL A 50 -11.28 -10.59 4.11
CA VAL A 50 -12.21 -11.04 5.16
C VAL A 50 -12.13 -10.17 6.42
N LEU A 51 -10.98 -9.55 6.68
CA LEU A 51 -10.84 -8.56 7.75
C LEU A 51 -11.73 -7.33 7.56
N THR A 52 -12.10 -6.96 6.34
CA THR A 52 -13.01 -5.82 6.08
C THR A 52 -14.44 -6.10 6.52
N HIS A 53 -14.81 -7.37 6.66
CA HIS A 53 -16.12 -7.77 7.23
C HIS A 53 -16.07 -7.86 8.75
N ASN A 54 -14.86 -7.95 9.33
CA ASN A 54 -14.63 -8.13 10.75
C ASN A 54 -14.19 -6.81 11.41
N LEU A 55 -14.83 -5.69 11.09
CA LEU A 55 -14.54 -4.38 11.68
C LEU A 55 -15.21 -4.25 13.06
N ARG A 56 -14.63 -4.90 14.07
CA ARG A 56 -15.19 -4.98 15.43
C ARG A 56 -14.80 -3.79 16.30
N HIS A 57 -13.63 -3.21 16.04
CA HIS A 57 -13.03 -2.20 16.90
C HIS A 57 -13.45 -0.81 16.44
N LYS A 58 -14.45 -0.24 17.10
CA LYS A 58 -15.00 1.08 16.76
C LYS A 58 -14.31 2.20 17.52
N CYS A 59 -14.07 3.31 16.85
CA CYS A 59 -13.61 4.55 17.45
C CYS A 59 -14.78 5.23 18.16
N GLY A 60 -14.64 5.47 19.47
CA GLY A 60 -15.65 6.18 20.25
C GLY A 60 -15.81 7.67 19.89
N VAL A 61 -14.84 8.25 19.18
CA VAL A 61 -14.84 9.68 18.83
C VAL A 61 -15.50 9.94 17.47
N CYS A 62 -15.21 9.13 16.45
CA CYS A 62 -15.70 9.36 15.08
C CYS A 62 -16.48 8.17 14.48
N GLY A 63 -16.73 7.11 15.25
CA GLY A 63 -17.50 5.94 14.81
C GLY A 63 -16.80 5.02 13.81
N LYS A 64 -15.61 5.38 13.30
CA LYS A 64 -14.84 4.54 12.35
C LYS A 64 -14.52 3.18 12.95
N ALA A 65 -14.69 2.12 12.16
CA ALA A 65 -14.47 0.75 12.59
C ALA A 65 -13.20 0.14 11.97
N PHE A 66 -12.48 -0.65 12.75
CA PHE A 66 -11.20 -1.24 12.40
C PHE A 66 -11.22 -2.76 12.62
N SER A 67 -10.47 -3.48 11.80
CA SER A 67 -10.41 -4.95 11.83
C SER A 67 -9.53 -5.50 12.95
N ARG A 68 -8.63 -4.68 13.48
CA ARG A 68 -7.68 -5.06 14.52
C ARG A 68 -7.57 -3.94 15.57
N PRO A 69 -7.31 -4.27 16.84
CA PRO A 69 -7.29 -3.27 17.92
C PRO A 69 -6.11 -2.30 17.78
N TRP A 70 -4.95 -2.77 17.32
CA TRP A 70 -3.78 -1.90 17.10
C TRP A 70 -3.99 -0.89 15.96
N LEU A 71 -4.86 -1.19 14.99
CA LEU A 71 -5.25 -0.23 13.96
C LEU A 71 -6.12 0.89 14.54
N LEU A 72 -7.06 0.53 15.42
CA LEU A 72 -7.83 1.52 16.18
C LEU A 72 -6.90 2.36 17.07
N GLN A 73 -5.98 1.74 17.80
CA GLN A 73 -5.02 2.47 18.65
C GLN A 73 -4.16 3.45 17.85
N GLY A 74 -3.64 3.03 16.69
CA GLY A 74 -2.92 3.92 15.78
C GLY A 74 -3.80 5.06 15.26
N HIS A 75 -5.06 4.78 14.94
CA HIS A 75 -6.03 5.80 14.55
C HIS A 75 -6.33 6.79 15.68
N MET A 76 -6.39 6.36 16.95
CA MET A 76 -6.65 7.27 18.06
C MET A 76 -5.62 8.41 18.16
N ARG A 77 -4.39 8.20 17.68
CA ARG A 77 -3.37 9.26 17.59
C ARG A 77 -3.77 10.42 16.68
N SER A 78 -4.68 10.22 15.72
CA SER A 78 -5.23 11.32 14.93
C SER A 78 -6.19 12.21 15.71
N HIS A 79 -6.76 11.71 16.81
CA HIS A 79 -7.61 12.48 17.70
C HIS A 79 -6.80 13.14 18.82
N THR A 80 -5.86 12.41 19.43
CA THR A 80 -5.06 12.93 20.54
C THR A 80 -3.89 13.80 20.09
N GLY A 81 -3.50 13.73 18.81
CA GLY A 81 -2.32 14.41 18.29
C GLY A 81 -0.99 13.81 18.74
N GLU A 82 -1.01 12.64 19.39
CA GLU A 82 0.20 11.96 19.87
C GLU A 82 1.14 11.60 18.71
N LYS A 83 2.41 11.97 18.83
CA LYS A 83 3.43 11.75 17.81
C LYS A 83 4.67 11.07 18.40
N PRO A 84 4.60 9.77 18.68
CA PRO A 84 5.66 9.05 19.38
C PRO A 84 6.93 8.85 18.53
N PHE A 85 6.90 9.11 17.23
CA PHE A 85 8.02 8.85 16.34
C PHE A 85 8.71 10.15 15.92
N GLY A 86 9.80 10.50 16.61
CA GLY A 86 10.62 11.67 16.31
C GLY A 86 11.65 11.42 15.20
N CYS A 87 11.89 12.43 14.37
CA CYS A 87 13.03 12.49 13.47
C CYS A 87 14.26 12.94 14.25
N ALA A 88 15.30 12.11 14.27
CA ALA A 88 16.57 12.44 14.94
C ALA A 88 17.33 13.61 14.29
N HIS A 89 17.02 13.94 13.03
CA HIS A 89 17.76 14.97 12.29
C HIS A 89 17.17 16.38 12.45
N CYS A 90 15.84 16.50 12.58
CA CYS A 90 15.17 17.81 12.66
C CYS A 90 14.15 17.93 13.82
N GLY A 91 14.05 16.92 14.68
CA GLY A 91 13.13 16.90 15.83
C GLY A 91 11.65 16.75 15.45
N LYS A 92 11.30 16.74 14.16
CA LYS A 92 9.90 16.63 13.71
C LYS A 92 9.30 15.28 14.08
N ALA A 93 8.14 15.28 14.71
CA ALA A 93 7.48 14.08 15.20
C ALA A 93 6.28 13.64 14.35
N PHE A 94 6.02 12.34 14.31
CA PHE A 94 4.98 11.69 13.50
C PHE A 94 4.15 10.70 14.32
N ALA A 95 2.88 10.55 13.96
CA ALA A 95 1.95 9.62 14.62
C ALA A 95 2.19 8.15 14.25
N ASP A 96 2.85 7.90 13.12
CA ASP A 96 3.17 6.56 12.62
C ASP A 96 4.60 6.46 12.05
N ARG A 97 5.13 5.23 12.06
CA ARG A 97 6.49 4.92 11.59
C ARG A 97 6.64 5.06 10.08
N SER A 98 5.58 4.81 9.31
CA SER A 98 5.63 4.85 7.85
C SER A 98 5.83 6.28 7.36
N ASN A 99 5.16 7.24 8.00
CA ASN A 99 5.29 8.67 7.77
C ASN A 99 6.64 9.20 8.22
N LEU A 100 7.15 8.75 9.37
CA LEU A 100 8.54 9.05 9.75
C LEU A 100 9.52 8.52 8.68
N ARG A 101 9.38 7.27 8.24
CA ARG A 101 10.24 6.69 7.20
C ARG A 101 10.17 7.47 5.88
N ALA A 102 8.97 7.84 5.45
CA ALA A 102 8.77 8.65 4.26
C ALA A 102 9.43 10.04 4.42
N HIS A 103 9.29 10.65 5.58
CA HIS A 103 9.98 11.91 5.90
C HIS A 103 11.50 11.76 5.92
N MET A 104 12.06 10.66 6.41
CA MET A 104 13.51 10.45 6.37
C MET A 104 14.06 10.47 4.93
N GLN A 105 13.26 10.10 3.94
CA GLN A 105 13.63 10.22 2.52
C GLN A 105 13.76 11.66 2.05
N THR A 106 13.22 12.66 2.78
CA THR A 106 13.41 14.07 2.44
C THR A 106 14.73 14.63 2.94
N HIS A 107 15.35 14.01 3.95
CA HIS A 107 16.72 14.31 4.36
C HIS A 107 17.75 13.67 3.43
N SER A 108 17.34 12.62 2.74
CA SER A 108 18.13 11.98 1.69
C SER A 108 17.98 12.76 0.38
N ALA A 109 19.10 13.10 -0.26
CA ALA A 109 19.06 13.71 -1.61
C ALA A 109 18.60 12.72 -2.70
N PHE A 110 18.34 11.45 -2.33
CA PHE A 110 17.93 10.40 -3.25
C PHE A 110 16.47 10.55 -3.69
N LYS A 111 16.29 10.86 -4.98
CA LYS A 111 14.98 11.00 -5.62
C LYS A 111 14.73 9.81 -6.57
N HIS A 112 14.04 8.79 -6.06
CA HIS A 112 13.82 7.53 -6.80
C HIS A 112 12.69 7.61 -7.84
N TYR A 113 11.78 8.57 -7.72
CA TYR A 113 10.54 8.58 -8.49
C TYR A 113 10.56 9.68 -9.56
N ARG A 114 10.64 9.32 -10.84
CA ARG A 114 10.74 10.27 -11.96
C ARG A 114 9.41 10.48 -12.70
N CYS A 115 8.99 11.73 -12.99
CA CYS A 115 7.90 12.02 -13.96
C CYS A 115 8.43 11.62 -15.33
N ARG A 116 7.72 10.71 -16.02
CA ARG A 116 8.09 10.32 -17.39
C ARG A 116 7.81 11.42 -18.43
N GLN A 117 7.09 12.47 -18.04
CA GLN A 117 6.69 13.55 -18.96
C GLN A 117 7.67 14.73 -18.91
N CYS A 118 8.24 15.08 -17.75
CA CYS A 118 9.14 16.23 -17.59
C CYS A 118 10.47 15.92 -16.86
N ASP A 119 10.79 14.63 -16.69
CA ASP A 119 11.99 14.09 -16.02
C ASP A 119 12.27 14.56 -14.58
N LYS A 120 11.37 15.36 -13.98
CA LYS A 120 11.47 15.76 -12.57
C LYS A 120 11.44 14.54 -11.66
N SER A 121 12.41 14.48 -10.75
CA SER A 121 12.54 13.40 -9.78
C SER A 121 12.07 13.83 -8.39
N PHE A 122 11.43 12.91 -7.68
CA PHE A 122 10.81 13.11 -6.38
C PHE A 122 11.30 12.05 -5.39
N ALA A 123 11.41 12.43 -4.12
CA ALA A 123 11.78 11.52 -3.03
C ALA A 123 10.65 10.51 -2.72
N LEU A 124 9.39 10.92 -2.92
CA LEU A 124 8.21 10.09 -2.61
C LEU A 124 7.30 9.91 -3.82
N LYS A 125 6.74 8.71 -3.96
CA LYS A 125 5.77 8.37 -5.01
C LYS A 125 4.51 9.25 -4.95
N SER A 126 4.05 9.60 -3.75
CA SER A 126 2.88 10.47 -3.56
C SER A 126 3.11 11.88 -4.09
N TYR A 127 4.34 12.40 -4.00
CA TYR A 127 4.69 13.71 -4.56
C TYR A 127 4.74 13.67 -6.08
N LEU A 128 5.32 12.60 -6.66
CA LEU A 128 5.24 12.37 -8.10
C LEU A 128 3.78 12.29 -8.57
N HIS A 129 2.93 11.55 -7.87
CA HIS A 129 1.53 11.38 -8.24
C HIS A 129 0.78 12.73 -8.26
N LYS A 130 0.91 13.52 -7.18
CA LYS A 130 0.35 14.89 -7.12
C LYS A 130 0.88 15.78 -8.24
N HIS A 131 2.17 15.68 -8.56
CA HIS A 131 2.76 16.43 -9.67
C HIS A 131 2.17 16.02 -11.03
N CYS A 132 1.93 14.72 -11.25
CA CYS A 132 1.27 14.23 -12.46
C CYS A 132 -0.19 14.67 -12.56
N GLU A 133 -0.92 14.70 -11.43
CA GLU A 133 -2.32 15.14 -11.38
C GLU A 133 -2.46 16.66 -11.59
N ALA A 134 -1.53 17.46 -11.05
CA ALA A 134 -1.54 18.92 -11.15
C ALA A 134 -1.01 19.46 -12.50
N ALA A 135 -1.22 18.71 -13.59
CA ALA A 135 -0.71 18.97 -14.94
C ALA A 135 0.84 19.00 -15.03
N CYS A 136 1.48 17.82 -14.99
CA CYS A 136 2.89 17.65 -15.41
C CYS A 136 2.97 18.10 -16.90
N VAL A 137 3.46 19.32 -17.16
CA VAL A 137 3.75 19.82 -18.50
C VAL A 137 5.16 19.38 -18.89
N LYS A 138 5.34 18.98 -20.15
CA LYS A 138 6.66 18.67 -20.75
C LYS A 138 7.62 19.84 -20.58
#